data_AF-A0A954EG59-F1
#
_entry.id   AF-A0A954EG59-F1
#
_cell.length_a   1.000
_cell.length_b   1.000
_cell.length_c   1.000
_cell.angle_alpha   90.00
_cell.angle_beta   90.00
_cell.angle_gamma   90.00
#
_symmetry.space_group_name_H-M   'P 1'
#
loop_
_entity.id
_entity.type
_entity.pdbx_description
1 polymer ?
#
loop_
_entity_poly.entity_id
_entity_poly.type
_entity_poly.pdbx_seq_one_letter_code
_entity_poly.pdbx_strand_id
1 'polypeptide(L)'
;MAHFIGVQVGRYVLPGGESEGLMRFLGERVGGEVRRVVRMPREDGEDWEMEIRPLRLSFHRVLRERGIVAPSAPTRVSRDAQGHVLRDGDGLVVLQRDESDRGYLSGMELYHQRVAAMIVWESLQGDSRYEFETKKPGEGENWERFADELLIELEQSGWSVGDVLWFCEQVGELSRMTGEHVREGRARFF
;
A
#
# COMPACT_ATOMS: atom_id res chain seq x y z
N MET A 1 44.72 -6.12 39.92
CA MET A 1 43.47 -5.38 40.16
C MET A 1 43.14 -4.57 38.92
N ALA A 2 42.20 -5.07 38.11
CA ALA A 2 41.46 -4.35 37.09
C ALA A 2 40.24 -5.22 36.76
N HIS A 3 39.06 -4.76 37.16
CA HIS A 3 37.78 -5.40 36.86
C HIS A 3 37.35 -5.00 35.45
N PHE A 4 37.16 -5.97 34.55
CA PHE A 4 36.38 -5.78 33.32
C PHE A 4 35.10 -6.61 33.44
N ILE A 5 33.98 -5.91 33.35
CA ILE A 5 32.61 -6.42 33.44
C ILE A 5 32.28 -7.08 32.10
N GLY A 6 31.98 -8.38 32.13
CA GLY A 6 31.45 -9.10 30.99
C GLY A 6 30.04 -8.62 30.66
N VAL A 7 29.82 -8.17 29.43
CA VAL A 7 28.50 -7.85 28.91
C VAL A 7 27.83 -9.15 28.48
N GLN A 8 26.89 -9.61 29.30
CA GLN A 8 26.05 -10.76 29.00
C GLN A 8 24.95 -10.32 28.04
N VAL A 9 25.06 -10.72 26.77
CA VAL A 9 24.03 -10.46 25.74
C VAL A 9 22.81 -11.33 26.08
N GLY A 10 21.82 -10.72 26.70
CA GLY A 10 20.54 -11.35 27.01
C GLY A 10 19.82 -11.73 25.72
N ARG A 11 19.63 -13.04 25.52
CA ARG A 11 18.60 -13.57 24.61
C ARG A 11 17.23 -13.20 25.17
N TYR A 12 16.52 -12.29 24.51
CA TYR A 12 15.09 -12.10 24.77
C TYR A 12 14.32 -13.19 24.03
N VAL A 13 13.93 -14.23 24.78
CA VAL A 13 12.80 -15.08 24.42
C VAL A 13 11.56 -14.31 24.84
N LEU A 14 10.74 -13.87 23.90
CA LEU A 14 9.41 -13.32 24.23
C LEU A 14 8.49 -14.50 24.59
N PRO A 15 8.03 -14.62 25.84
CA PRO A 15 6.96 -15.54 26.15
C PRO A 15 5.65 -14.98 25.58
N GLY A 16 4.77 -15.86 25.11
CA GLY A 16 3.41 -15.52 24.71
C GLY A 16 2.73 -14.71 25.81
N GLY A 17 2.52 -13.43 25.54
CA GLY A 17 1.86 -12.47 26.42
C GLY A 17 0.83 -11.73 25.60
N GLU A 18 -0.42 -11.82 26.06
CA GLU A 18 -1.59 -11.17 25.49
C GLU A 18 -1.30 -9.70 25.16
N SER A 19 -1.66 -9.25 23.97
CA SER A 19 -1.47 -7.87 23.55
C SER A 19 -2.36 -6.93 24.36
N GLU A 20 -1.81 -6.36 25.45
CA GLU A 20 -2.40 -5.29 26.29
C GLU A 20 -2.55 -3.93 25.56
N GLY A 21 -2.70 -3.94 24.23
CA GLY A 21 -2.82 -2.73 23.40
C GLY A 21 -4.11 -2.66 22.56
N LEU A 22 -5.11 -3.51 22.83
CA LEU A 22 -6.36 -3.50 22.07
C LEU A 22 -7.24 -2.32 22.49
N MET A 23 -7.64 -1.51 21.49
CA MET A 23 -8.60 -0.41 21.65
C MET A 23 -9.89 -0.93 22.30
N ARG A 24 -10.43 -0.16 23.25
CA ARG A 24 -11.70 -0.45 23.91
C ARG A 24 -12.71 0.66 23.62
N PHE A 25 -13.97 0.30 23.41
CA PHE A 25 -15.09 1.22 23.25
C PHE A 25 -16.10 0.90 24.34
N LEU A 26 -16.40 1.89 25.20
CA LEU A 26 -17.28 1.71 26.37
C LEU A 26 -16.86 0.54 27.29
N GLY A 27 -15.56 0.29 27.42
CA GLY A 27 -15.01 -0.79 28.25
C GLY A 27 -14.97 -2.16 27.56
N GLU A 28 -15.63 -2.32 26.42
CA GLU A 28 -15.59 -3.53 25.59
C GLU A 28 -14.40 -3.48 24.64
N ARG A 29 -13.73 -4.62 24.43
CA ARG A 29 -12.66 -4.71 23.43
C ARG A 29 -13.29 -4.50 22.04
N VAL A 30 -12.81 -3.49 21.32
CA VAL A 30 -13.17 -3.33 19.91
C VAL A 30 -12.39 -4.39 19.14
N GLY A 31 -13.09 -5.46 18.80
CA GLY A 31 -12.52 -6.60 18.07
C GLY A 31 -13.52 -7.10 17.05
N GLY A 32 -13.09 -7.16 15.79
CA GLY A 32 -13.86 -7.69 14.68
C GLY A 32 -13.06 -7.53 13.41
N GLU A 33 -12.82 -8.63 12.69
CA GLU A 33 -12.19 -8.56 11.39
C GLU A 33 -13.26 -8.17 10.37
N VAL A 34 -13.17 -6.94 9.86
CA VAL A 34 -14.07 -6.46 8.82
C VAL A 34 -13.72 -7.19 7.51
N ARG A 35 -14.71 -7.84 6.92
CA ARG A 35 -14.60 -8.58 5.65
C ARG A 35 -15.83 -8.26 4.80
N ARG A 36 -15.69 -8.25 3.47
CA ARG A 36 -16.79 -8.06 2.54
C ARG A 36 -16.63 -9.02 1.37
N VAL A 37 -17.70 -9.70 1.00
CA VAL A 37 -17.75 -10.47 -0.24
C VAL A 37 -18.10 -9.54 -1.39
N VAL A 38 -17.30 -9.57 -2.45
CA VAL A 38 -17.55 -8.86 -3.71
C VAL A 38 -17.56 -9.85 -4.86
N ARG A 39 -18.33 -9.54 -5.91
CA ARG A 39 -18.45 -10.39 -7.10
C ARG A 39 -18.04 -9.59 -8.32
N MET A 40 -17.08 -10.13 -9.07
CA MET A 40 -16.57 -9.53 -10.28
C MET A 40 -17.09 -10.35 -11.48
N PRO A 41 -17.95 -9.78 -12.33
CA PRO A 41 -18.48 -10.48 -13.49
C PRO A 41 -17.37 -10.70 -14.53
N ARG A 42 -17.38 -11.86 -15.17
CA ARG A 42 -16.40 -12.25 -16.20
C ARG A 42 -17.08 -12.42 -17.56
N GLU A 43 -16.27 -12.37 -18.62
CA GLU A 43 -16.78 -12.45 -20.00
C GLU A 43 -17.37 -13.82 -20.35
N ASP A 44 -16.94 -14.88 -19.66
CA ASP A 44 -17.47 -16.24 -19.77
C ASP A 44 -18.84 -16.42 -19.08
N GLY A 45 -19.33 -15.39 -18.39
CA GLY A 45 -20.59 -15.39 -17.66
C GLY A 45 -20.48 -15.94 -16.24
N GLU A 46 -19.28 -16.32 -15.78
CA GLU A 46 -19.03 -16.65 -14.38
C GLU A 46 -18.76 -15.40 -13.54
N ASP A 47 -19.02 -15.49 -12.24
CA ASP A 47 -18.66 -14.44 -11.27
C ASP A 47 -17.48 -14.93 -10.43
N TRP A 48 -16.42 -14.14 -10.39
CA TRP A 48 -15.35 -14.35 -9.41
C TRP A 48 -15.77 -13.73 -8.08
N GLU A 49 -16.02 -14.59 -7.10
CA GLU A 49 -16.40 -14.17 -5.76
C GLU A 49 -15.19 -14.09 -4.84
N MET A 50 -14.93 -12.92 -4.28
CA MET A 50 -13.75 -12.61 -3.46
C MET A 50 -14.16 -12.07 -2.09
N GLU A 51 -13.52 -12.56 -1.02
CA GLU A 51 -13.63 -12.03 0.34
C GLU A 51 -12.49 -11.02 0.55
N ILE A 52 -12.83 -9.75 0.48
CA ILE A 52 -11.87 -8.66 0.65
C ILE A 52 -11.81 -8.17 2.09
N ARG A 53 -10.63 -7.73 2.50
CA ARG A 53 -10.36 -7.12 3.81
C ARG A 53 -9.89 -5.67 3.64
N PRO A 54 -10.14 -4.79 4.63
CA PRO A 54 -9.61 -3.45 4.59
C PRO A 54 -8.09 -3.47 4.68
N LEU A 55 -7.45 -2.48 4.07
CA LEU A 55 -6.00 -2.32 4.20
C LEU A 55 -5.64 -1.92 5.62
N ARG A 56 -4.48 -2.37 6.08
CA ARG A 56 -3.91 -1.94 7.37
C ARG A 56 -3.69 -0.43 7.34
N LEU A 57 -3.88 0.23 8.49
CA LEU A 57 -3.64 1.68 8.62
C LEU A 57 -2.23 2.09 8.17
N SER A 58 -1.23 1.24 8.39
CA SER A 58 0.16 1.48 8.02
C SER A 58 0.51 1.05 6.59
N PHE A 59 -0.44 0.68 5.73
CA PHE A 59 -0.18 0.08 4.42
C PHE A 59 0.86 0.85 3.60
N HIS A 60 0.63 2.14 3.34
CA HIS A 60 1.58 2.97 2.58
C HIS A 60 2.94 3.14 3.28
N ARG A 61 2.98 3.11 4.62
CA ARG A 61 4.25 3.15 5.36
C ARG A 61 5.03 1.85 5.12
N VAL A 62 4.35 0.71 5.22
CA VAL A 62 4.93 -0.62 4.99
C VAL A 62 5.43 -0.76 3.55
N LEU A 63 4.70 -0.24 2.55
CA LEU A 63 5.18 -0.23 1.16
C LEU A 63 6.50 0.54 1.01
N ARG A 64 6.62 1.73 1.62
CA ARG A 64 7.86 2.50 1.58
C ARG A 64 9.01 1.81 2.31
N GLU A 65 8.75 1.21 3.47
CA GLU A 65 9.73 0.40 4.21
C GLU A 65 10.22 -0.81 3.38
N ARG A 66 9.38 -1.31 2.48
CA ARG A 66 9.68 -2.38 1.52
C ARG A 66 10.35 -1.90 0.23
N GLY A 67 10.60 -0.60 0.07
CA GLY A 67 11.25 -0.03 -1.12
C GLY A 67 10.30 0.29 -2.28
N ILE A 68 8.98 0.07 -2.13
CA ILE A 68 7.98 0.52 -3.10
C ILE A 68 7.71 2.00 -2.84
N VAL A 69 8.48 2.86 -3.51
CA VAL A 69 8.49 4.32 -3.33
C VAL A 69 8.20 5.01 -4.66
N ALA A 70 7.39 6.06 -4.61
CA ALA A 70 7.12 6.87 -5.80
C ALA A 70 8.42 7.53 -6.30
N PRO A 71 8.69 7.52 -7.62
CA PRO A 71 9.85 8.21 -8.17
C PRO A 71 9.76 9.71 -7.93
N SER A 72 10.91 10.38 -7.94
CA SER A 72 10.98 11.84 -7.85
C SER A 72 11.14 12.46 -9.23
N ALA A 73 10.28 13.42 -9.56
CA ALA A 73 10.40 14.19 -10.79
C ALA A 73 11.79 14.86 -10.88
N PRO A 74 12.48 14.78 -12.03
CA PRO A 74 13.76 15.45 -12.22
C PRO A 74 13.58 16.96 -12.16
N THR A 75 14.66 17.69 -11.85
CA THR A 75 14.66 19.15 -11.83
C THR A 75 15.28 19.71 -13.10
N ARG A 76 14.62 20.70 -13.71
CA ARG A 76 15.15 21.48 -14.83
C ARG A 76 15.34 22.94 -14.45
N VAL A 77 16.27 23.60 -15.14
CA VAL A 77 16.49 25.04 -15.02
C VAL A 77 15.32 25.79 -15.67
N SER A 78 14.68 26.67 -14.92
CA SER A 78 13.63 27.54 -15.43
C SER A 78 14.22 28.59 -16.39
N ARG A 79 13.53 28.82 -17.51
CA ARG A 79 13.92 29.81 -18.51
C ARG A 79 12.77 30.76 -18.82
N ASP A 80 13.10 32.00 -19.13
CA ASP A 80 12.13 32.99 -19.61
C ASP A 80 11.67 32.67 -21.06
N ALA A 81 10.73 33.44 -21.59
CA ALA A 81 10.21 33.26 -22.94
C ALA A 81 11.26 33.48 -24.04
N GLN A 82 12.39 34.11 -23.71
CA GLN A 82 13.52 34.39 -24.59
C GLN A 82 14.63 33.32 -24.43
N GLY A 83 14.46 32.35 -23.54
CA GLY A 83 15.41 31.26 -23.28
C GLY A 83 16.49 31.56 -22.25
N HIS A 84 16.49 32.73 -21.61
CA HIS A 84 17.45 33.06 -20.55
C HIS A 84 17.12 32.35 -19.24
N VAL A 85 18.16 32.01 -18.48
CA VAL A 85 18.01 31.34 -17.19
C VAL A 85 17.36 32.29 -16.18
N LEU A 86 16.25 31.86 -15.60
CA LEU A 86 15.59 32.58 -14.51
C LEU A 86 16.41 32.44 -13.23
N ARG A 87 16.63 33.58 -12.57
CA ARG A 87 17.29 33.67 -11.27
C ARG A 87 16.35 34.29 -10.24
N ASP A 88 16.45 33.86 -9.00
CA ASP A 88 15.70 34.42 -7.89
C ASP A 88 16.32 35.75 -7.38
N GLY A 89 15.74 36.31 -6.31
CA GLY A 89 16.18 37.57 -5.71
C GLY A 89 17.60 37.56 -5.15
N ASP A 90 18.15 36.37 -4.88
CA ASP A 90 19.52 36.16 -4.40
C ASP A 90 20.50 35.83 -5.56
N GLY A 91 20.00 35.83 -6.80
CA GLY A 91 20.77 35.52 -8.01
C GLY A 91 21.00 34.02 -8.25
N LEU A 92 20.34 33.14 -7.50
CA LEU A 92 20.41 31.69 -7.68
C LEU A 92 19.48 31.23 -8.79
N VAL A 93 19.83 30.12 -9.45
CA VAL A 93 19.04 29.58 -10.56
C VAL A 93 17.75 28.98 -10.03
N VAL A 94 16.63 29.39 -10.62
CA VAL A 94 15.31 28.82 -10.31
C VAL A 94 15.22 27.43 -10.94
N LEU A 95 14.95 26.42 -10.11
CA LEU A 95 14.72 25.05 -10.53
C LEU A 95 13.22 24.75 -10.52
N GLN A 96 12.74 24.09 -11.57
CA GLN A 96 11.37 23.61 -11.68
C GLN A 96 11.39 22.08 -11.78
N ARG A 97 10.42 21.43 -11.14
CA ARG A 97 10.18 19.99 -11.33
C ARG A 97 9.65 19.74 -12.74
N ASP A 98 10.25 18.80 -13.45
CA ASP A 98 9.80 18.37 -14.76
C ASP A 98 8.89 17.16 -14.63
N GLU A 99 7.60 17.41 -14.39
CA GLU A 99 6.59 16.36 -14.33
C GLU A 99 6.21 15.81 -15.71
N SER A 100 6.71 16.43 -16.79
CA SER A 100 6.52 15.95 -18.16
C SER A 100 7.66 15.03 -18.63
N ASP A 101 8.68 14.82 -17.79
CA ASP A 101 9.78 13.92 -18.10
C ASP A 101 9.25 12.49 -18.34
N ARG A 102 9.65 11.89 -19.47
CA ARG A 102 9.15 10.57 -19.87
C ARG A 102 9.56 9.48 -18.89
N GLY A 103 10.78 9.54 -18.36
CA GLY A 103 11.28 8.54 -17.41
C GLY A 103 10.53 8.61 -16.09
N TYR A 104 10.26 9.83 -15.61
CA TYR A 104 9.41 10.05 -14.44
C TYR A 104 7.98 9.53 -14.65
N LEU A 105 7.34 9.85 -15.78
CA LEU A 105 5.98 9.39 -16.07
C LEU A 105 5.88 7.86 -16.13
N SER A 106 6.79 7.19 -16.85
CA SER A 106 6.84 5.72 -16.88
C SER A 106 7.13 5.11 -15.51
N GLY A 107 8.01 5.73 -14.73
CA GLY A 107 8.27 5.30 -13.35
C GLY A 107 7.05 5.46 -12.44
N MET A 108 6.28 6.53 -12.60
CA MET A 108 5.05 6.76 -11.86
C MET A 108 3.97 5.74 -12.21
N GLU A 109 3.84 5.39 -13.49
CA GLU A 109 2.93 4.33 -13.95
C GLU A 109 3.27 2.99 -13.30
N LEU A 110 4.54 2.56 -13.37
CA LEU A 110 5.00 1.33 -12.74
C LEU A 110 4.81 1.33 -11.22
N TYR A 111 5.09 2.46 -10.56
CA TYR A 111 4.81 2.62 -9.14
C TYR A 111 3.33 2.39 -8.81
N HIS A 112 2.41 2.99 -9.57
CA HIS A 112 0.97 2.80 -9.33
C HIS A 112 0.52 1.36 -9.59
N GLN A 113 1.03 0.72 -10.65
CA GLN A 113 0.75 -0.69 -10.93
C GLN A 113 1.19 -1.59 -9.76
N ARG A 114 2.42 -1.40 -9.26
CA ARG A 114 2.92 -2.14 -8.09
C ARG A 114 2.07 -1.92 -6.85
N VAL A 115 1.68 -0.68 -6.57
CA VAL A 115 0.79 -0.38 -5.44
C VAL A 115 -0.54 -1.12 -5.59
N ALA A 116 -1.14 -1.13 -6.79
CA ALA A 116 -2.40 -1.82 -7.06
C ALA A 116 -2.28 -3.34 -6.85
N ALA A 117 -1.23 -3.97 -7.39
CA ALA A 117 -0.98 -5.40 -7.14
C ALA A 117 -0.82 -5.71 -5.65
N MET A 118 -0.11 -4.86 -4.90
CA MET A 118 0.03 -5.02 -3.45
C MET A 118 -1.30 -4.85 -2.70
N ILE A 119 -2.21 -4.00 -3.18
CA ILE A 119 -3.57 -3.88 -2.62
C ILE A 119 -4.33 -5.18 -2.81
N VAL A 120 -4.31 -5.75 -4.03
CA VAL A 120 -4.98 -7.03 -4.34
C VAL A 120 -4.44 -8.13 -3.42
N TRP A 121 -3.12 -8.30 -3.40
CA TRP A 121 -2.47 -9.33 -2.60
C TRP A 121 -2.77 -9.20 -1.11
N GLU A 122 -2.61 -8.01 -0.51
CA GLU A 122 -2.83 -7.78 0.92
C GLU A 122 -4.31 -7.97 1.31
N SER A 123 -5.24 -7.57 0.44
CA SER A 123 -6.67 -7.66 0.69
C SER A 123 -7.23 -9.07 0.55
N LEU A 124 -6.58 -9.92 -0.27
CA LEU A 124 -6.95 -11.32 -0.50
C LEU A 124 -6.20 -12.33 0.35
N GLN A 125 -5.20 -11.95 1.16
CA GLN A 125 -4.49 -12.86 2.09
C GLN A 125 -5.42 -13.68 3.01
N GLY A 126 -6.65 -13.23 3.16
CA GLY A 126 -7.66 -13.84 4.00
C GLY A 126 -8.62 -14.81 3.34
N ASP A 127 -8.67 -14.84 2.02
CA ASP A 127 -9.62 -15.65 1.26
C ASP A 127 -8.96 -16.97 0.87
N SER A 128 -9.40 -18.06 1.47
CA SER A 128 -8.85 -19.40 1.21
C SER A 128 -9.18 -19.95 -0.19
N ARG A 129 -9.99 -19.26 -0.98
CA ARG A 129 -10.30 -19.65 -2.36
C ARG A 129 -9.23 -19.19 -3.35
N TYR A 130 -8.39 -18.23 -2.95
CA TYR A 130 -7.35 -17.66 -3.80
C TYR A 130 -5.98 -18.00 -3.23
N GLU A 131 -5.14 -18.60 -4.07
CA GLU A 131 -3.76 -18.92 -3.77
C GLU A 131 -2.88 -18.22 -4.79
N PHE A 132 -1.82 -17.57 -4.33
CA PHE A 132 -0.83 -16.92 -5.20
C PHE A 132 0.36 -17.85 -5.42
N GLU A 133 0.75 -18.06 -6.67
CA GLU A 133 1.96 -18.79 -7.05
C GLU A 133 3.22 -17.96 -6.76
N THR A 134 3.13 -16.63 -6.89
CA THR A 134 4.24 -15.72 -6.59
C THR A 134 4.64 -15.83 -5.13
N LYS A 135 5.91 -16.18 -4.90
CA LYS A 135 6.43 -16.41 -3.55
C LYS A 135 6.59 -15.09 -2.80
N LYS A 136 5.96 -15.00 -1.64
CA LYS A 136 6.13 -13.88 -0.72
C LYS A 136 7.61 -13.70 -0.35
N PRO A 137 8.17 -12.49 -0.44
CA PRO A 137 9.55 -12.24 -0.08
C PRO A 137 9.79 -12.41 1.42
N GLY A 138 10.98 -12.91 1.76
CA GLY A 138 11.53 -12.88 3.11
C GLY A 138 12.02 -11.48 3.54
N GLU A 139 12.59 -11.41 4.75
CA GLU A 139 13.25 -10.19 5.22
C GLU A 139 14.47 -9.86 4.35
N GLY A 140 14.56 -8.62 3.87
CA GLY A 140 15.68 -8.14 3.03
C GLY A 140 15.59 -8.50 1.54
N GLU A 141 14.53 -9.20 1.12
CA GLU A 141 14.29 -9.53 -0.29
C GLU A 141 13.57 -8.40 -1.04
N ASN A 142 13.62 -8.44 -2.38
CA ASN A 142 13.16 -7.35 -3.24
C ASN A 142 11.64 -7.39 -3.43
N TRP A 143 10.93 -6.50 -2.73
CA TRP A 143 9.48 -6.35 -2.83
C TRP A 143 8.99 -5.70 -4.12
N GLU A 144 9.81 -4.91 -4.81
CA GLU A 144 9.45 -4.36 -6.12
C GLU A 144 9.32 -5.48 -7.14
N ARG A 145 10.30 -6.39 -7.16
CA ARG A 145 10.27 -7.58 -8.02
C ARG A 145 9.06 -8.46 -7.71
N PHE A 146 8.74 -8.64 -6.43
CA PHE A 146 7.54 -9.38 -6.03
C PHE A 146 6.25 -8.73 -6.54
N ALA A 147 6.13 -7.41 -6.45
CA ALA A 147 4.98 -6.70 -7.00
C ALA A 147 4.90 -6.83 -8.53
N ASP A 148 6.05 -6.83 -9.22
CA ASP A 148 6.13 -7.07 -10.67
C ASP A 148 5.71 -8.51 -11.03
N GLU A 149 6.14 -9.50 -10.26
CA GLU A 149 5.74 -10.91 -10.44
C GLU A 149 4.23 -11.11 -10.16
N LEU A 150 3.68 -10.45 -9.14
CA LEU A 150 2.24 -10.43 -8.87
C LEU A 150 1.44 -9.82 -10.03
N LEU A 151 1.92 -8.72 -10.64
CA LEU A 151 1.25 -8.13 -11.79
C LEU A 151 1.16 -9.14 -12.95
N ILE A 152 2.26 -9.82 -13.24
CA ILE A 152 2.32 -10.85 -14.29
C ILE A 152 1.35 -12.00 -13.95
N GLU A 153 1.31 -12.44 -12.70
CA GLU A 153 0.40 -13.50 -12.25
C GLU A 153 -1.08 -13.10 -12.40
N LEU A 154 -1.43 -11.86 -12.03
CA LEU A 154 -2.79 -11.33 -12.20
C LEU A 154 -3.17 -11.30 -13.69
N GLU A 155 -2.30 -10.80 -14.56
CA GLU A 155 -2.52 -10.77 -16.01
C GLU A 155 -2.70 -12.19 -16.59
N GLN A 156 -1.84 -13.14 -16.19
CA GLN A 156 -1.93 -14.54 -16.61
C GLN A 156 -3.20 -15.24 -16.11
N SER A 157 -3.70 -14.81 -14.96
CA SER A 157 -4.97 -15.28 -14.40
C SER A 157 -6.18 -14.66 -15.11
N GLY A 158 -5.96 -13.72 -16.04
CA GLY A 158 -7.00 -13.08 -16.83
C GLY A 158 -7.49 -11.74 -16.26
N TRP A 159 -6.87 -11.19 -15.22
CA TRP A 159 -7.23 -9.86 -14.74
C TRP A 159 -6.88 -8.81 -15.79
N SER A 160 -7.81 -7.91 -16.04
CA SER A 160 -7.59 -6.69 -16.80
C SER A 160 -7.21 -5.52 -15.89
N VAL A 161 -6.70 -4.43 -16.46
CA VAL A 161 -6.48 -3.17 -15.73
C VAL A 161 -7.79 -2.66 -15.12
N GLY A 162 -8.92 -2.83 -15.82
CA GLY A 162 -10.24 -2.44 -15.32
C GLY A 162 -10.65 -3.22 -14.07
N ASP A 163 -10.37 -4.53 -14.06
CA ASP A 163 -10.65 -5.41 -12.91
C ASP A 163 -9.85 -4.98 -11.67
N VAL A 164 -8.55 -4.69 -11.85
CA VAL A 164 -7.68 -4.24 -10.77
C VAL A 164 -8.13 -2.90 -10.20
N LEU A 165 -8.51 -1.95 -11.06
CA LEU A 165 -9.02 -0.65 -10.63
C LEU A 165 -10.33 -0.80 -9.86
N TRP A 166 -11.29 -1.54 -10.41
CA TRP A 166 -12.56 -1.83 -9.74
C TRP A 166 -12.33 -2.49 -8.37
N PHE A 167 -11.45 -3.49 -8.29
CA PHE A 167 -11.13 -4.15 -7.03
C PHE A 167 -10.52 -3.17 -6.01
N CYS A 168 -9.59 -2.31 -6.44
CA CYS A 168 -9.01 -1.28 -5.59
C CYS A 168 -10.07 -0.29 -5.08
N GLU A 169 -11.06 0.06 -5.90
CA GLU A 169 -12.21 0.87 -5.47
C GLU A 169 -13.03 0.16 -4.39
N GLN A 170 -13.32 -1.13 -4.58
CA GLN A 170 -14.02 -1.94 -3.57
C GLN A 170 -13.27 -2.00 -2.24
N VAL A 171 -11.95 -2.23 -2.27
CA VAL A 171 -11.11 -2.20 -1.06
C VAL A 171 -11.09 -0.81 -0.44
N GLY A 172 -11.03 0.25 -1.25
CA GLY A 172 -11.06 1.64 -0.81
C GLY A 172 -12.38 2.02 -0.16
N GLU A 173 -13.51 1.54 -0.65
CA GLU A 173 -14.82 1.69 -0.02
C GLU A 173 -14.89 0.94 1.32
N LEU A 174 -14.47 -0.32 1.35
CA LEU A 174 -14.44 -1.11 2.59
C LEU A 174 -13.56 -0.45 3.65
N SER A 175 -12.41 0.08 3.25
CA SER A 175 -11.49 0.79 4.15
C SER A 175 -12.05 2.15 4.60
N ARG A 176 -12.98 2.73 3.81
CA ARG A 176 -13.72 3.95 4.14
C ARG A 176 -15.05 3.69 4.85
N MET A 177 -15.49 2.43 5.06
CA MET A 177 -16.82 2.08 5.60
C MET A 177 -17.13 2.60 7.02
N THR A 178 -16.20 3.31 7.65
CA THR A 178 -16.54 4.21 8.76
C THR A 178 -17.39 5.42 8.32
N GLY A 179 -17.42 5.82 7.05
CA GLY A 179 -18.18 6.99 6.59
C GLY A 179 -19.70 6.89 6.73
N GLU A 180 -20.28 5.72 6.42
CA GLU A 180 -21.73 5.48 6.52
C GLU A 180 -22.16 4.97 7.90
N HIS A 181 -21.38 4.08 8.52
CA HIS A 181 -21.66 3.64 9.90
C HIS A 181 -21.45 4.74 10.95
N VAL A 182 -20.54 5.71 10.73
CA VAL A 182 -20.42 6.90 11.59
C VAL A 182 -21.56 7.88 11.34
N ARG A 183 -22.17 7.92 10.15
CA ARG A 183 -23.39 8.71 9.89
C ARG A 183 -24.61 8.10 10.56
N GLU A 184 -24.79 6.78 10.52
CA GLU A 184 -25.85 6.09 11.25
C GLU A 184 -25.65 6.16 12.77
N GLY A 185 -24.40 6.11 13.25
CA GLY A 185 -24.07 6.41 14.65
C GLY A 185 -24.46 7.85 15.04
N ARG A 186 -24.29 8.83 14.15
CA ARG A 186 -24.64 10.23 14.40
C ARG A 186 -26.15 10.48 14.54
N ALA A 187 -26.99 9.69 13.88
CA ALA A 187 -28.45 9.81 14.00
C ALA A 187 -29.02 9.30 15.33
N ARG A 188 -28.20 8.60 16.14
CA ARG A 188 -28.55 8.16 17.50
C ARG A 188 -27.87 8.97 18.61
N PHE A 189 -27.11 10.01 18.26
CA PHE A 189 -26.38 10.87 19.19
C PHE A 189 -26.97 12.29 19.32
N PHE A 190 -28.05 12.61 18.61
CA PHE A 190 -28.84 13.83 18.79
C PHE A 190 -30.31 13.49 18.95
#